data_AF-A0AAD6HRA5-F1
#
_entry.id   AF-A0AAD6HRA5-F1
#
_cell.length_a   1.000
_cell.length_b   1.000
_cell.length_c   1.000
_cell.angle_alpha   90.00
_cell.angle_beta   90.00
_cell.angle_gamma   90.00
#
_symmetry.space_group_name_H-M   'P 1'
#
loop_
_entity.id
_entity.type
_entity.pdbx_description
1 polymer ?
#
loop_
_entity_poly.entity_id
_entity_poly.type
_entity_poly.pdbx_seq_one_letter_code
_entity_poly.pdbx_strand_id
1 'polypeptide(L)'
;MSTFFDNDIGGPNFDVTAPRLSKIPRNIYQADERPVAVSELPKDFYSSDAFTDRLLGYLNDRKTRDESRPFFAYLEFSAPHWPVQSPRSSREKYRGKYSHGPEYLRQTRLANLKRMGLVASDTVSAPVILKAEDGQDCLAWEQMEPYDQEVSCRTMEAYAGMVDRLDWNIGRVLDALEASGELEDTFIMVMSDNGAEGAMWEAQTLAAGANLLEHIAKYHDNSLDNIGAADSFAWYGPQWASASTVQAHITPGRIEKTFATVMDVFPTLLELSGTPIPVSSWKGREIAPVQGCSWLPYLRGEVSRIHDADEVTGWELFGRMALRKGTYKALFIPRPHGPERWQLFNIELDPGETNDLAEHHPEKLADMIRDFQNYALENQVIVQDSSVRDSWDSAATLS
;
A
#
# COMPACT_ATOMS: atom_id res chain seq x y z
N MET A 1 -18.16 2.87 19.66
CA MET A 1 -16.99 2.50 18.83
C MET A 1 -15.85 3.33 19.36
N SER A 2 -14.70 2.72 19.66
CA SER A 2 -13.50 3.46 20.05
C SER A 2 -12.48 3.35 18.93
N THR A 3 -11.83 4.46 18.59
CA THR A 3 -10.95 4.55 17.42
C THR A 3 -9.68 5.33 17.76
N PHE A 4 -8.55 4.93 17.18
CA PHE A 4 -7.32 5.71 17.19
C PHE A 4 -6.55 5.48 15.89
N PHE A 5 -6.32 6.53 15.09
CA PHE A 5 -5.72 6.39 13.76
C PHE A 5 -5.01 7.67 13.28
N ASP A 6 -4.17 7.50 12.26
CA ASP A 6 -3.45 8.56 11.56
C ASP A 6 -4.29 9.11 10.38
N ASN A 7 -4.36 10.44 10.24
CA ASN A 7 -5.05 11.15 9.16
C ASN A 7 -4.10 11.66 8.08
N ASP A 8 -2.79 11.47 8.23
CA ASP A 8 -1.76 11.98 7.33
C ASP A 8 -1.02 10.82 6.66
N ILE A 9 -1.05 10.79 5.32
CA ILE A 9 -0.26 9.84 4.54
C ILE A 9 1.21 10.26 4.68
N GLY A 10 1.95 9.55 5.52
CA GLY A 10 3.37 9.79 5.79
C GLY A 10 3.70 10.68 6.98
N GLY A 11 2.86 10.66 8.02
CA GLY A 11 3.21 11.23 9.32
C GLY A 11 4.49 10.63 9.93
N PRO A 12 5.30 11.42 10.67
CA PRO A 12 6.51 10.92 11.32
C PRO A 12 6.18 9.84 12.36
N ASN A 13 6.99 8.79 12.42
CA ASN A 13 6.75 7.66 13.31
C ASN A 13 7.23 7.92 14.74
N PHE A 14 8.11 8.90 14.96
CA PHE A 14 8.64 9.29 16.27
C PHE A 14 8.42 10.77 16.61
N ASP A 15 8.98 11.68 15.81
CA ASP A 15 9.00 13.10 16.12
C ASP A 15 7.94 13.87 15.33
N VAL A 16 6.79 14.02 15.95
CA VAL A 16 5.68 14.85 15.46
C VAL A 16 5.89 16.36 15.66
N THR A 17 7.03 16.78 16.24
CA THR A 17 7.40 18.18 16.53
C THR A 17 8.34 18.80 15.51
N ALA A 18 9.00 18.01 14.65
CA ALA A 18 9.86 18.50 13.59
C ALA A 18 9.12 19.47 12.63
N PRO A 19 9.77 20.54 12.13
CA PRO A 19 9.15 21.44 11.16
C PRO A 19 8.66 20.67 9.93
N ARG A 20 7.35 20.77 9.64
CA ARG A 20 6.72 20.01 8.55
C ARG A 20 7.03 20.60 7.18
N LEU A 21 6.99 19.73 6.18
CA LEU A 21 7.13 20.08 4.76
C LEU A 21 5.92 20.87 4.22
N SER A 22 4.74 20.71 4.83
CA SER A 22 3.52 21.44 4.46
C SER A 22 3.07 22.40 5.57
N LYS A 23 2.42 23.51 5.17
CA LYS A 23 1.78 24.48 6.09
C LYS A 23 0.38 24.03 6.57
N ILE A 24 -0.06 22.82 6.26
CA ILE A 24 -1.41 22.33 6.60
C ILE A 24 -1.47 22.04 8.11
N PRO A 25 -2.35 22.69 8.90
CA PRO A 25 -2.36 22.49 10.34
C PRO A 25 -3.18 21.28 10.78
N ARG A 26 -2.53 20.47 11.63
CA ARG A 26 -3.01 19.95 12.93
C ARG A 26 -4.21 19.03 12.87
N ASN A 27 -3.95 17.73 12.73
CA ASN A 27 -4.08 16.71 13.79
C ASN A 27 -3.85 15.34 13.15
N ILE A 28 -2.60 14.87 13.16
CA ILE A 28 -2.21 13.57 12.57
C ILE A 28 -3.06 12.48 13.23
N TYR A 29 -3.09 12.45 14.56
CA TYR A 29 -3.84 11.44 15.28
C TYR A 29 -5.23 11.91 15.69
N GLN A 30 -6.21 11.03 15.53
CA GLN A 30 -7.54 11.17 16.09
C GLN A 30 -7.83 10.01 17.05
N ALA A 31 -8.44 10.31 18.19
CA ALA A 31 -8.98 9.37 19.16
C ALA A 31 -10.48 9.64 19.34
N ASP A 32 -11.35 8.66 19.08
CA ASP A 32 -12.80 8.78 19.32
C ASP A 32 -13.44 10.05 18.70
N GLU A 33 -13.17 10.28 17.41
CA GLU A 33 -13.60 11.48 16.63
C GLU A 33 -13.06 12.82 17.17
N ARG A 34 -12.06 12.76 18.07
CA ARG A 34 -11.38 13.94 18.60
C ARG A 34 -9.94 13.96 18.16
N PRO A 35 -9.44 15.10 17.73
CA PRO A 35 -8.02 15.20 17.45
C PRO A 35 -7.17 15.09 18.71
N VAL A 36 -6.03 14.41 18.60
CA VAL A 36 -5.04 14.26 19.69
C VAL A 36 -3.89 15.21 19.45
N ALA A 37 -3.63 16.10 20.41
CA ALA A 37 -2.49 17.00 20.29
C ALA A 37 -1.18 16.23 20.45
N VAL A 38 -0.14 16.67 19.73
CA VAL A 38 1.22 16.14 19.84
C VAL A 38 1.72 16.11 21.29
N SER A 39 1.37 17.12 22.09
CA SER A 39 1.73 17.20 23.51
C SER A 39 1.07 16.12 24.39
N GLU A 40 0.06 15.42 23.89
CA GLU A 40 -0.64 14.33 24.59
C GLU A 40 -0.05 12.96 24.24
N LEU A 41 0.86 12.87 23.26
CA LEU A 41 1.53 11.63 22.94
C LEU A 41 2.61 11.29 23.99
N PRO A 42 2.85 10.00 24.27
CA PRO A 42 3.97 9.58 25.09
C PRO A 42 5.31 10.10 24.57
N LYS A 43 6.29 10.29 25.46
CA LYS A 43 7.63 10.77 25.07
C LYS A 43 8.39 9.77 24.20
N ASP A 44 8.08 8.49 24.36
CA ASP A 44 8.62 7.35 23.63
C ASP A 44 7.67 6.85 22.54
N PHE A 45 6.80 7.74 22.04
CA PHE A 45 5.85 7.42 20.98
C PHE A 45 6.55 6.81 19.76
N TYR A 46 6.07 5.63 19.35
CA TYR A 46 6.30 5.05 18.05
C TYR A 46 4.96 4.59 17.48
N SER A 47 4.63 4.98 16.24
CA SER A 47 3.31 4.79 15.63
C SER A 47 2.76 3.37 15.79
N SER A 48 3.47 2.33 15.31
CA SER A 48 3.02 0.95 15.39
C SER A 48 2.80 0.47 16.82
N ASP A 49 3.66 0.87 17.76
CA ASP A 49 3.54 0.50 19.16
C ASP A 49 2.32 1.17 19.78
N ALA A 50 2.13 2.47 19.52
CA ALA A 50 1.04 3.25 20.07
C ALA A 50 -0.33 2.79 19.54
N PHE A 51 -0.45 2.49 18.25
CA PHE A 51 -1.69 1.95 17.67
C PHE A 51 -2.07 0.61 18.29
N THR A 52 -1.09 -0.28 18.45
CA THR A 52 -1.30 -1.58 19.08
C THR A 52 -1.62 -1.45 20.57
N ASP A 53 -0.91 -0.59 21.31
CA ASP A 53 -1.19 -0.32 22.72
C ASP A 53 -2.64 0.16 22.93
N ARG A 54 -3.11 1.05 22.05
CA ARG A 54 -4.49 1.55 22.08
C ARG A 54 -5.50 0.46 21.79
N LEU A 55 -5.29 -0.35 20.75
CA LEU A 55 -6.19 -1.47 20.44
C LEU A 55 -6.23 -2.48 21.57
N LEU A 56 -5.09 -2.86 22.14
CA LEU A 56 -5.02 -3.77 23.28
C LEU A 56 -5.75 -3.19 24.50
N GLY A 57 -5.63 -1.88 24.72
CA GLY A 57 -6.44 -1.16 25.71
C GLY A 57 -7.94 -1.33 25.46
N TYR A 58 -8.41 -1.11 24.22
CA TYR A 58 -9.82 -1.28 23.86
C TYR A 58 -10.30 -2.72 24.03
N LEU A 59 -9.49 -3.71 23.64
CA LEU A 59 -9.80 -5.13 23.82
C LEU A 59 -9.87 -5.51 25.30
N ASN A 60 -8.95 -4.99 26.12
CA ASN A 60 -8.97 -5.23 27.55
C ASN A 60 -10.15 -4.54 28.26
N ASP A 61 -10.52 -3.32 27.83
CA ASP A 61 -11.67 -2.60 28.39
C ASP A 61 -13.00 -3.30 28.10
N ARG A 62 -13.12 -4.09 27.01
CA ARG A 62 -14.31 -4.90 26.74
C ARG A 62 -14.65 -5.85 27.88
N LYS A 63 -13.64 -6.37 28.57
CA LYS A 63 -13.80 -7.25 29.75
C LYS A 63 -14.66 -6.61 30.85
N THR A 64 -14.62 -5.28 30.93
CA THR A 64 -15.39 -4.51 31.93
C THR A 64 -16.76 -4.03 31.43
N ARG A 65 -17.00 -4.07 30.11
CA ARG A 65 -18.22 -3.54 29.50
C ARG A 65 -19.21 -4.65 29.17
N ASP A 66 -18.82 -5.62 28.36
CA ASP A 66 -19.67 -6.72 27.89
C ASP A 66 -18.85 -7.69 27.01
N GLU A 67 -18.35 -8.79 27.58
CA GLU A 67 -17.64 -9.84 26.83
C GLU A 67 -18.58 -10.67 25.94
N SER A 68 -19.90 -10.58 26.11
CA SER A 68 -20.86 -11.42 25.37
C SER A 68 -21.14 -10.95 23.93
N ARG A 69 -20.68 -9.74 23.57
CA ARG A 69 -20.84 -9.19 22.21
C ARG A 69 -19.56 -9.35 21.41
N PRO A 70 -19.64 -9.68 20.09
CA PRO A 70 -18.47 -9.71 19.23
C PRO A 70 -17.84 -8.32 19.06
N PHE A 71 -16.63 -8.28 18.51
CA PHE A 71 -15.95 -7.03 18.16
C PHE A 71 -15.63 -6.97 16.66
N PHE A 72 -15.51 -5.75 16.15
CA PHE A 72 -14.83 -5.44 14.91
C PHE A 72 -13.61 -4.58 15.28
N ALA A 73 -12.41 -5.12 15.10
CA ALA A 73 -11.16 -4.44 15.36
C ALA A 73 -10.51 -4.07 14.03
N TYR A 74 -10.16 -2.79 13.89
CA TYR A 74 -9.47 -2.28 12.72
C TYR A 74 -8.18 -1.62 13.19
N LEU A 75 -7.05 -2.21 12.79
CA LEU A 75 -5.71 -1.79 13.17
C LEU A 75 -4.95 -1.36 11.91
N GLU A 76 -5.00 -0.06 11.63
CA GLU A 76 -4.33 0.53 10.48
C GLU A 76 -2.97 1.09 10.89
N PHE A 77 -1.91 0.41 10.47
CA PHE A 77 -0.56 0.89 10.68
C PHE A 77 -0.21 1.98 9.67
N SER A 78 0.58 2.97 10.09
CA SER A 78 1.27 3.89 9.17
C SER A 78 2.58 3.28 8.65
N ALA A 79 3.17 2.34 9.38
CA ALA A 79 4.31 1.58 8.89
C ALA A 79 3.90 0.62 7.76
N PRO A 80 4.77 0.36 6.77
CA PRO A 80 6.15 0.82 6.64
C PRO A 80 6.30 2.04 5.69
N HIS A 81 5.33 2.96 5.72
CA HIS A 81 5.38 4.18 4.90
C HIS A 81 6.51 5.11 5.33
N TRP A 82 6.91 6.04 4.44
CA TRP A 82 7.88 7.08 4.76
C TRP A 82 7.28 8.11 5.75
N PRO A 83 8.11 8.86 6.52
CA PRO A 83 9.56 8.73 6.60
C PRO A 83 9.97 7.39 7.21
N VAL A 84 10.95 6.73 6.56
CA VAL A 84 11.44 5.41 6.97
C VAL A 84 12.14 5.53 8.32
N GLN A 85 11.46 5.08 9.38
CA GLN A 85 11.86 5.27 10.76
C GLN A 85 11.48 4.05 11.59
N SER A 86 12.44 3.47 12.31
CA SER A 86 12.19 2.31 13.18
C SER A 86 13.06 2.30 14.43
N PRO A 87 12.60 1.65 15.51
CA PRO A 87 13.39 1.53 16.73
C PRO A 87 14.76 0.95 16.41
N ARG A 88 15.80 1.49 17.05
CA ARG A 88 17.18 1.05 16.80
C ARG A 88 17.34 -0.47 16.99
N SER A 89 16.69 -1.03 18.01
CA SER A 89 16.68 -2.46 18.29
C SER A 89 16.07 -3.32 17.16
N SER A 90 15.18 -2.75 16.33
CA SER A 90 14.61 -3.42 15.17
C SER A 90 15.54 -3.29 13.95
N ARG A 91 15.96 -2.07 13.57
CA ARG A 91 16.79 -1.86 12.37
C ARG A 91 18.20 -2.48 12.45
N GLU A 92 18.79 -2.53 13.63
CA GLU A 92 20.14 -3.11 13.80
C GLU A 92 20.20 -4.62 13.51
N LYS A 93 19.08 -5.35 13.61
CA LYS A 93 19.01 -6.77 13.21
C LYS A 93 19.27 -6.99 11.71
N TYR A 94 19.18 -5.93 10.92
CA TYR A 94 19.30 -5.96 9.46
C TYR A 94 20.62 -5.39 8.97
N ARG A 95 21.51 -4.91 9.86
CA ARG A 95 22.80 -4.33 9.47
C ARG A 95 23.59 -5.27 8.55
N GLY A 96 23.94 -4.78 7.37
CA GLY A 96 24.68 -5.47 6.33
C GLY A 96 23.88 -6.45 5.47
N LYS A 97 22.57 -6.69 5.73
CA LYS A 97 21.78 -7.68 4.97
C LYS A 97 21.46 -7.24 3.54
N TYR A 98 21.55 -5.95 3.25
CA TYR A 98 21.16 -5.37 1.96
C TYR A 98 22.36 -4.87 1.14
N SER A 99 23.59 -5.19 1.53
CA SER A 99 24.83 -4.71 0.89
C SER A 99 25.02 -5.13 -0.57
N HIS A 100 24.27 -6.13 -1.04
CA HIS A 100 24.29 -6.57 -2.44
C HIS A 100 23.33 -5.78 -3.35
N GLY A 101 22.58 -4.83 -2.80
CA GLY A 101 21.73 -3.92 -3.57
C GLY A 101 20.35 -4.49 -3.95
N PRO A 102 19.50 -3.63 -4.56
CA PRO A 102 18.09 -3.91 -4.82
C PRO A 102 17.87 -4.98 -5.89
N GLU A 103 18.68 -5.01 -6.95
CA GLU A 103 18.53 -6.03 -8.01
C GLU A 103 18.84 -7.43 -7.49
N TYR A 104 19.88 -7.58 -6.67
CA TYR A 104 20.18 -8.85 -6.01
C TYR A 104 19.01 -9.31 -5.12
N LEU A 105 18.42 -8.38 -4.35
CA LEU A 105 17.26 -8.69 -3.52
C LEU A 105 16.06 -9.09 -4.39
N ARG A 106 15.78 -8.36 -5.48
CA ARG A 106 14.67 -8.64 -6.40
C ARG A 106 14.77 -10.03 -7.00
N GLN A 107 15.95 -10.42 -7.49
CA GLN A 107 16.18 -11.77 -8.03
C GLN A 107 16.06 -12.85 -6.96
N THR A 108 16.59 -12.61 -5.77
CA THR A 108 16.46 -13.52 -4.62
C THR A 108 15.00 -13.71 -4.23
N ARG A 109 14.21 -12.64 -4.21
CA ARG A 109 12.77 -12.67 -3.93
C ARG A 109 12.01 -13.43 -5.00
N LEU A 110 12.24 -13.15 -6.29
CA LEU A 110 11.63 -13.90 -7.39
C LEU A 110 11.90 -15.41 -7.29
N ALA A 111 13.15 -15.79 -7.04
CA ALA A 111 13.53 -17.19 -6.86
C ALA A 111 12.81 -17.84 -5.66
N ASN A 112 12.62 -17.09 -4.56
CA ASN A 112 11.86 -17.56 -3.40
C ASN A 112 10.37 -17.70 -3.70
N LEU A 113 9.74 -16.72 -4.39
CA LEU A 113 8.34 -16.79 -4.80
C LEU A 113 8.06 -18.01 -5.67
N LYS A 114 8.96 -18.31 -6.62
CA LYS A 114 8.90 -19.52 -7.46
C LYS A 114 8.99 -20.79 -6.61
N ARG A 115 9.93 -20.85 -5.67
CA ARG A 115 10.11 -22.02 -4.78
C ARG A 115 8.90 -22.26 -3.88
N MET A 116 8.25 -21.19 -3.43
CA MET A 116 7.04 -21.25 -2.60
C MET A 116 5.76 -21.51 -3.40
N GLY A 117 5.83 -21.53 -4.74
CA GLY A 117 4.66 -21.70 -5.61
C GLY A 117 3.72 -20.48 -5.68
N LEU A 118 4.16 -19.33 -5.16
CA LEU A 118 3.42 -18.06 -5.19
C LEU A 118 3.30 -17.51 -6.62
N VAL A 119 4.33 -17.72 -7.43
CA VAL A 119 4.33 -17.43 -8.88
C VAL A 119 4.74 -18.67 -9.68
N ALA A 120 4.48 -18.69 -10.98
CA ALA A 120 4.88 -19.79 -11.85
C ALA A 120 6.42 -19.86 -11.99
N SER A 121 6.96 -21.06 -12.22
CA SER A 121 8.41 -21.27 -12.31
C SER A 121 9.06 -20.48 -13.46
N ASP A 122 8.32 -20.25 -14.53
CA ASP A 122 8.70 -19.51 -15.72
C ASP A 122 8.33 -18.03 -15.67
N THR A 123 7.71 -17.54 -14.57
CA THR A 123 7.40 -16.11 -14.41
C THR A 123 8.63 -15.24 -14.65
N VAL A 124 8.47 -14.23 -15.51
CA VAL A 124 9.45 -13.19 -15.81
C VAL A 124 9.01 -11.92 -15.11
N SER A 125 9.93 -11.26 -14.39
CA SER A 125 9.63 -9.97 -13.78
C SER A 125 9.69 -8.85 -14.81
N ALA A 126 8.79 -7.88 -14.67
CA ALA A 126 8.87 -6.62 -15.40
C ALA A 126 10.25 -5.96 -15.26
N PRO A 127 10.70 -5.21 -16.28
CA PRO A 127 11.89 -4.38 -16.16
C PRO A 127 11.70 -3.32 -15.07
N VAL A 128 12.78 -2.98 -14.37
CA VAL A 128 12.77 -1.87 -13.41
C VAL A 128 12.80 -0.56 -14.20
N ILE A 129 11.79 0.29 -14.00
CA ILE A 129 11.72 1.61 -14.64
C ILE A 129 12.21 2.65 -13.66
N LEU A 130 13.27 3.37 -14.02
CA LEU A 130 13.92 4.40 -13.20
C LEU A 130 13.69 5.80 -13.77
N LYS A 131 12.44 6.11 -14.13
CA LYS A 131 12.07 7.40 -14.71
C LYS A 131 11.28 8.25 -13.71
N ALA A 132 11.79 9.44 -13.43
CA ALA A 132 11.15 10.45 -12.56
C ALA A 132 9.97 11.15 -13.25
N GLU A 133 9.19 11.88 -12.45
CA GLU A 133 8.04 12.68 -12.94
C GLU A 133 8.48 13.78 -13.92
N ASP A 134 9.65 14.39 -13.70
CA ASP A 134 10.25 15.39 -14.60
C ASP A 134 10.87 14.78 -15.88
N GLY A 135 10.78 13.45 -16.02
CA GLY A 135 11.31 12.70 -17.16
C GLY A 135 12.80 12.38 -17.10
N GLN A 136 13.52 12.77 -16.05
CA GLN A 136 14.92 12.39 -15.85
C GLN A 136 15.05 10.94 -15.37
N ASP A 137 16.15 10.30 -15.74
CA ASP A 137 16.47 8.95 -15.27
C ASP A 137 17.21 9.02 -13.94
N CYS A 138 16.79 8.21 -12.97
CA CYS A 138 17.57 7.98 -11.75
C CYS A 138 18.76 7.07 -12.04
N LEU A 139 19.82 7.26 -11.25
CA LEU A 139 21.01 6.41 -11.31
C LEU A 139 20.64 4.96 -10.96
N ALA A 140 21.06 4.03 -11.82
CA ALA A 140 21.05 2.62 -11.48
C ALA A 140 22.03 2.35 -10.33
N TRP A 141 21.77 1.32 -9.53
CA TRP A 141 22.60 0.93 -8.38
C TRP A 141 24.11 0.94 -8.69
N GLU A 142 24.51 0.35 -9.82
CA GLU A 142 25.91 0.22 -10.24
C GLU A 142 26.56 1.55 -10.63
N GLN A 143 25.77 2.60 -10.83
CA GLN A 143 26.22 3.95 -11.19
C GLN A 143 26.28 4.89 -9.98
N MET A 144 25.75 4.46 -8.82
CA MET A 144 25.79 5.25 -7.59
C MET A 144 27.20 5.27 -6.98
N GLU A 145 27.55 6.36 -6.33
CA GLU A 145 28.78 6.42 -5.54
C GLU A 145 28.68 5.48 -4.33
N PRO A 146 29.81 4.91 -3.84
CA PRO A 146 29.79 3.95 -2.74
C PRO A 146 29.11 4.46 -1.47
N TYR A 147 29.22 5.76 -1.17
CA TYR A 147 28.56 6.37 -0.03
C TYR A 147 27.03 6.38 -0.19
N ASP A 148 26.53 6.70 -1.38
CA ASP A 148 25.09 6.74 -1.67
C ASP A 148 24.48 5.32 -1.65
N GLN A 149 25.24 4.32 -2.10
CA GLN A 149 24.86 2.91 -1.95
C GLN A 149 24.72 2.53 -0.47
N GLU A 150 25.64 2.97 0.39
CA GLU A 150 25.59 2.70 1.82
C GLU A 150 24.40 3.39 2.50
N VAL A 151 24.13 4.65 2.15
CA VAL A 151 22.92 5.38 2.58
C VAL A 151 21.66 4.62 2.18
N SER A 152 21.58 4.19 0.92
CA SER A 152 20.43 3.46 0.39
C SER A 152 20.24 2.09 1.08
N CYS A 153 21.33 1.36 1.36
CA CYS A 153 21.28 0.13 2.16
C CYS A 153 20.73 0.40 3.55
N ARG A 154 21.22 1.45 4.23
CA ARG A 154 20.80 1.79 5.59
C ARG A 154 19.31 2.14 5.64
N THR A 155 18.79 2.82 4.62
CA THR A 155 17.35 3.07 4.49
C THR A 155 16.57 1.77 4.35
N MET A 156 17.03 0.81 3.53
CA MET A 156 16.37 -0.50 3.41
C MET A 156 16.43 -1.32 4.71
N GLU A 157 17.51 -1.22 5.49
CA GLU A 157 17.63 -1.83 6.82
C GLU A 157 16.63 -1.22 7.82
N ALA A 158 16.47 0.10 7.79
CA ALA A 158 15.49 0.80 8.59
C ALA A 158 14.06 0.43 8.20
N TYR A 159 13.76 0.31 6.90
CA TYR A 159 12.48 -0.18 6.37
C TYR A 159 12.19 -1.61 6.84
N ALA A 160 13.17 -2.51 6.75
CA ALA A 160 13.03 -3.87 7.28
C ALA A 160 12.77 -3.89 8.79
N GLY A 161 13.39 -2.97 9.54
CA GLY A 161 13.12 -2.74 10.95
C GLY A 161 11.69 -2.24 11.23
N MET A 162 11.07 -1.48 10.32
CA MET A 162 9.66 -1.09 10.43
C MET A 162 8.74 -2.30 10.27
N VAL A 163 8.98 -3.12 9.24
CA VAL A 163 8.19 -4.33 8.98
C VAL A 163 8.32 -5.34 10.14
N ASP A 164 9.54 -5.52 10.67
CA ASP A 164 9.80 -6.35 11.87
C ASP A 164 9.03 -5.84 13.10
N ARG A 165 9.01 -4.51 13.31
CA ARG A 165 8.27 -3.93 14.44
C ARG A 165 6.75 -4.00 14.25
N LEU A 166 6.27 -3.88 13.02
CA LEU A 166 4.87 -4.08 12.64
C LEU A 166 4.44 -5.52 12.93
N ASP A 167 5.20 -6.51 12.46
CA ASP A 167 4.93 -7.93 12.70
C ASP A 167 4.94 -8.27 14.20
N TRP A 168 5.91 -7.75 14.95
CA TRP A 168 5.94 -7.90 16.40
C TRP A 168 4.68 -7.36 17.08
N ASN A 169 4.14 -6.23 16.60
CA ASN A 169 2.90 -5.65 17.13
C ASN A 169 1.65 -6.45 16.72
N ILE A 170 1.61 -7.04 15.52
CA ILE A 170 0.58 -8.02 15.16
C ILE A 170 0.64 -9.21 16.14
N GLY A 171 1.83 -9.74 16.41
CA GLY A 171 2.04 -10.83 17.37
C GLY A 171 1.42 -10.53 18.74
N ARG A 172 1.60 -9.30 19.26
CA ARG A 172 0.98 -8.90 20.54
C ARG A 172 -0.55 -8.95 20.53
N VAL A 173 -1.17 -8.62 19.40
CA VAL A 173 -2.64 -8.73 19.25
C VAL A 173 -3.05 -10.20 19.23
N LEU A 174 -2.34 -11.04 18.48
CA LEU A 174 -2.57 -12.48 18.45
C LEU A 174 -2.43 -13.12 19.84
N ASP A 175 -1.36 -12.79 20.57
CA ASP A 175 -1.11 -13.26 21.94
C ASP A 175 -2.25 -12.84 22.88
N ALA A 176 -2.79 -11.61 22.73
CA ALA A 176 -3.89 -11.14 23.53
C ALA A 176 -5.21 -11.87 23.24
N LEU A 177 -5.48 -12.17 21.96
CA LEU A 177 -6.62 -12.98 21.54
C LEU A 177 -6.50 -14.45 21.98
N GLU A 178 -5.29 -15.02 21.94
CA GLU A 178 -5.04 -16.37 22.45
C GLU A 178 -5.25 -16.42 23.96
N ALA A 179 -4.70 -15.44 24.69
CA ALA A 179 -4.83 -15.35 26.15
C ALA A 179 -6.29 -15.10 26.60
N SER A 180 -7.13 -14.47 25.77
CA SER A 180 -8.57 -14.34 26.05
C SER A 180 -9.40 -15.54 25.59
N GLY A 181 -8.81 -16.45 24.79
CA GLY A 181 -9.53 -17.57 24.17
C GLY A 181 -10.42 -17.16 22.99
N GLU A 182 -10.29 -15.92 22.48
CA GLU A 182 -11.08 -15.41 21.34
C GLU A 182 -10.39 -15.65 19.99
N LEU A 183 -9.12 -16.07 19.95
CA LEU A 183 -8.36 -16.22 18.70
C LEU A 183 -9.04 -17.13 17.67
N GLU A 184 -9.51 -18.31 18.10
CA GLU A 184 -10.14 -19.30 17.21
C GLU A 184 -11.50 -18.85 16.65
N ASP A 185 -12.16 -17.89 17.31
CA ASP A 185 -13.43 -17.30 16.87
C ASP A 185 -13.23 -15.89 16.25
N THR A 186 -11.98 -15.54 15.91
CA THR A 186 -11.66 -14.27 15.27
C THR A 186 -11.27 -14.50 13.81
N PHE A 187 -12.04 -13.91 12.88
CA PHE A 187 -11.60 -13.79 11.50
C PHE A 187 -10.50 -12.71 11.39
N ILE A 188 -9.29 -13.12 11.03
CA ILE A 188 -8.13 -12.22 10.93
C ILE A 188 -7.75 -12.02 9.46
N MET A 189 -7.63 -10.76 9.06
CA MET A 189 -7.17 -10.36 7.74
C MET A 189 -6.04 -9.35 7.88
N VAL A 190 -4.94 -9.58 7.16
CA VAL A 190 -3.81 -8.65 7.03
C VAL A 190 -3.64 -8.33 5.55
N MET A 191 -3.59 -7.04 5.24
CA MET A 191 -3.40 -6.56 3.87
C MET A 191 -2.61 -5.24 3.88
N SER A 192 -1.91 -4.97 2.79
CA SER A 192 -1.41 -3.63 2.46
C SER A 192 -2.53 -2.86 1.76
N ASP A 193 -2.51 -1.54 1.87
CA ASP A 193 -3.43 -0.62 1.18
C ASP A 193 -3.13 -0.48 -0.32
N ASN A 194 -1.84 -0.52 -0.70
CA ASN A 194 -1.36 -0.48 -2.07
C ASN A 194 -0.02 -1.23 -2.26
N GLY A 195 0.55 -1.15 -3.46
CA GLY A 195 1.88 -1.68 -3.78
C GLY A 195 3.01 -0.94 -3.06
N ALA A 196 4.24 -1.46 -3.19
CA ALA A 196 5.42 -0.87 -2.58
C ALA A 196 5.70 0.55 -3.14
N GLU A 197 6.04 1.49 -2.26
CA GLU A 197 6.17 2.93 -2.58
C GLU A 197 7.43 3.29 -3.37
N GLY A 198 7.33 3.35 -4.70
CA GLY A 198 8.45 3.65 -5.58
C GLY A 198 8.69 5.13 -5.88
N ALA A 199 7.97 6.06 -5.26
CA ALA A 199 8.09 7.48 -5.53
C ALA A 199 9.51 8.02 -5.34
N MET A 200 9.89 8.93 -6.24
CA MET A 200 11.14 9.67 -6.22
C MET A 200 10.85 11.07 -5.67
N TRP A 201 10.73 11.18 -4.35
CA TRP A 201 10.36 12.45 -3.72
C TRP A 201 11.39 13.56 -3.98
N GLU A 202 12.64 13.21 -4.26
CA GLU A 202 13.69 14.15 -4.71
C GLU A 202 13.35 14.87 -6.01
N ALA A 203 12.51 14.26 -6.86
CA ALA A 203 12.08 14.82 -8.14
C ALA A 203 10.78 15.64 -8.05
N GLN A 204 10.13 15.67 -6.86
CA GLN A 204 8.88 16.41 -6.67
C GLN A 204 9.13 17.83 -6.17
N THR A 205 8.59 18.81 -6.89
CA THR A 205 8.45 20.18 -6.39
C THR A 205 7.29 20.24 -5.40
N LEU A 206 7.57 20.47 -4.11
CA LEU A 206 6.50 20.59 -3.12
C LEU A 206 5.64 21.83 -3.36
N ALA A 207 4.39 21.75 -2.93
CA ALA A 207 3.48 22.89 -2.94
C ALA A 207 4.13 24.14 -2.30
N ALA A 208 4.00 25.29 -2.97
CA ALA A 208 4.61 26.58 -2.62
C ALA A 208 6.12 26.74 -2.88
N GLY A 209 6.71 25.92 -3.77
CA GLY A 209 8.07 26.13 -4.28
C GLY A 209 9.18 25.81 -3.28
N ALA A 210 8.88 25.05 -2.22
CA ALA A 210 9.87 24.59 -1.27
C ALA A 210 10.61 23.36 -1.82
N ASN A 211 11.94 23.39 -1.79
CA ASN A 211 12.75 22.23 -2.14
C ASN A 211 12.78 21.25 -0.95
N LEU A 212 12.21 20.06 -1.13
CA LEU A 212 12.18 18.98 -0.13
C LEU A 212 13.57 18.69 0.43
N LEU A 213 14.58 18.62 -0.44
CA LEU A 213 15.95 18.29 -0.05
C LEU A 213 16.59 19.40 0.79
N GLU A 214 16.31 20.67 0.50
CA GLU A 214 16.78 21.78 1.33
C GLU A 214 16.14 21.77 2.72
N HIS A 215 14.86 21.42 2.81
CA HIS A 215 14.17 21.29 4.10
C HIS A 215 14.74 20.14 4.92
N ILE A 216 14.94 18.98 4.30
CA ILE A 216 15.56 17.82 4.95
C ILE A 216 16.96 18.19 5.43
N ALA A 217 17.81 18.76 4.57
CA ALA A 217 19.17 19.16 4.92
C ALA A 217 19.24 20.19 6.06
N LYS A 218 18.19 21.00 6.24
CA LYS A 218 18.12 22.02 7.28
C LYS A 218 17.62 21.50 8.64
N TYR A 219 16.69 20.54 8.64
CA TYR A 219 15.97 20.15 9.85
C TYR A 219 16.10 18.68 10.25
N HIS A 220 16.74 17.85 9.43
CA HIS A 220 16.88 16.41 9.66
C HIS A 220 18.34 15.98 9.54
N ASP A 221 18.69 14.89 10.22
CA ASP A 221 20.01 14.25 10.12
C ASP A 221 19.87 12.89 9.43
N ASN A 222 20.31 12.84 8.17
CA ASN A 222 20.38 11.62 7.35
C ASN A 222 21.81 11.04 7.25
N SER A 223 22.67 11.32 8.24
CA SER A 223 23.96 10.63 8.35
C SER A 223 23.79 9.11 8.51
N LEU A 224 24.78 8.32 8.07
CA LEU A 224 24.69 6.85 8.01
C LEU A 224 24.27 6.18 9.33
N ASP A 225 24.73 6.68 10.47
CA ASP A 225 24.33 6.11 11.76
C ASP A 225 22.94 6.55 12.22
N ASN A 226 22.45 7.69 11.70
CA ASN A 226 21.17 8.28 12.08
C ASN A 226 19.97 7.86 11.21
N ILE A 227 20.17 7.44 9.95
CA ILE A 227 19.07 7.00 9.06
C ILE A 227 18.16 5.96 9.73
N GLY A 228 16.88 6.28 9.87
CA GLY A 228 15.88 5.48 10.57
C GLY A 228 15.58 5.94 12.00
N ALA A 229 16.30 6.92 12.53
CA ALA A 229 16.02 7.58 13.81
C ALA A 229 14.92 8.64 13.68
N ALA A 230 14.50 9.17 14.83
CA ALA A 230 13.35 10.07 14.95
C ALA A 230 13.47 11.37 14.15
N ASP A 231 14.68 11.92 14.04
CA ASP A 231 15.02 13.15 13.33
C ASP A 231 15.65 12.89 11.95
N SER A 232 15.54 11.66 11.43
CA SER A 232 15.87 11.34 10.04
C SER A 232 14.62 11.38 9.16
N PHE A 233 14.79 11.66 7.86
CA PHE A 233 13.69 11.69 6.90
C PHE A 233 14.16 11.07 5.57
N ALA A 234 13.76 9.82 5.33
CA ALA A 234 14.20 9.05 4.16
C ALA A 234 13.06 8.24 3.52
N TRP A 235 13.22 7.93 2.25
CA TRP A 235 12.44 6.98 1.46
C TRP A 235 13.40 6.08 0.68
N TYR A 236 12.99 4.87 0.30
CA TYR A 236 13.90 3.89 -0.33
C TYR A 236 13.94 3.96 -1.87
N GLY A 237 13.06 4.75 -2.49
CA GLY A 237 12.96 4.87 -3.94
C GLY A 237 12.54 3.61 -4.73
N PRO A 238 12.51 3.72 -6.07
CA PRO A 238 11.90 2.74 -6.97
C PRO A 238 12.64 1.40 -7.07
N GLN A 239 13.97 1.41 -6.91
CA GLN A 239 14.77 0.18 -7.02
C GLN A 239 14.41 -0.79 -5.88
N TRP A 240 14.35 -0.31 -4.63
CA TRP A 240 13.92 -1.13 -3.49
C TRP A 240 12.42 -1.45 -3.52
N ALA A 241 11.58 -0.55 -4.02
CA ALA A 241 10.16 -0.82 -4.25
C ALA A 241 9.96 -2.02 -5.20
N SER A 242 10.71 -2.07 -6.29
CA SER A 242 10.65 -3.18 -7.26
C SER A 242 11.01 -4.55 -6.65
N ALA A 243 11.85 -4.56 -5.60
CA ALA A 243 12.21 -5.75 -4.85
C ALA A 243 11.22 -6.09 -3.70
N SER A 244 10.34 -5.15 -3.36
CA SER A 244 9.41 -5.23 -2.24
C SER A 244 7.95 -5.44 -2.68
N THR A 245 7.65 -5.28 -3.97
CA THR A 245 6.34 -5.61 -4.56
C THR A 245 6.15 -7.12 -4.68
N VAL A 246 5.10 -7.66 -4.05
CA VAL A 246 4.58 -9.01 -4.30
C VAL A 246 3.06 -8.94 -4.34
N GLN A 247 2.45 -9.53 -5.36
CA GLN A 247 1.00 -9.76 -5.41
C GLN A 247 0.74 -11.22 -4.99
N ALA A 248 0.32 -11.45 -3.76
CA ALA A 248 -0.12 -12.78 -3.33
C ALA A 248 -1.16 -12.69 -2.21
N HIS A 249 -2.20 -13.52 -2.29
CA HIS A 249 -3.13 -13.78 -1.19
C HIS A 249 -2.66 -15.01 -0.41
N ILE A 250 -2.49 -14.86 0.90
CA ILE A 250 -2.06 -15.94 1.78
C ILE A 250 -3.16 -16.18 2.81
N THR A 251 -3.76 -17.37 2.76
CA THR A 251 -4.62 -17.90 3.82
C THR A 251 -3.77 -18.84 4.67
N PRO A 252 -3.99 -18.97 6.00
CA PRO A 252 -3.23 -19.93 6.80
C PRO A 252 -3.20 -21.33 6.17
N GLY A 253 -1.99 -21.82 5.87
CA GLY A 253 -1.78 -23.14 5.27
C GLY A 253 -2.13 -23.29 3.78
N ARG A 254 -2.64 -22.25 3.10
CA ARG A 254 -3.02 -22.33 1.67
C ARG A 254 -2.70 -21.05 0.90
N ILE A 255 -2.13 -21.22 -0.28
CA ILE A 255 -1.93 -20.13 -1.24
C ILE A 255 -3.10 -20.18 -2.21
N GLU A 256 -3.94 -19.14 -2.21
CA GLU A 256 -5.04 -19.01 -3.15
C GLU A 256 -4.66 -18.07 -4.29
N LYS A 257 -5.01 -18.48 -5.51
CA LYS A 257 -4.75 -17.71 -6.74
C LYS A 257 -6.02 -17.16 -7.38
N THR A 258 -7.16 -17.32 -6.71
CA THR A 258 -8.42 -16.70 -7.16
C THR A 258 -8.25 -15.17 -7.15
N PHE A 259 -8.90 -14.52 -8.10
CA PHE A 259 -9.04 -13.08 -8.06
C PHE A 259 -9.93 -12.68 -6.88
N ALA A 260 -9.51 -11.64 -6.16
CA ALA A 260 -10.23 -10.99 -5.08
C ALA A 260 -9.87 -9.49 -5.08
N THR A 261 -10.71 -8.67 -4.46
CA THR A 261 -10.52 -7.22 -4.34
C THR A 261 -10.80 -6.75 -2.91
N VAL A 262 -10.34 -5.55 -2.56
CA VAL A 262 -10.71 -4.91 -1.28
C VAL A 262 -12.23 -4.67 -1.16
N MET A 263 -12.94 -4.56 -2.29
CA MET A 263 -14.39 -4.35 -2.31
C MET A 263 -15.16 -5.55 -1.74
N ASP A 264 -14.53 -6.72 -1.70
CA ASP A 264 -15.12 -7.98 -1.20
C ASP A 264 -15.08 -8.09 0.33
N VAL A 265 -14.21 -7.32 0.98
CA VAL A 265 -14.03 -7.37 2.43
C VAL A 265 -15.34 -7.00 3.13
N PHE A 266 -15.97 -5.91 2.70
CA PHE A 266 -17.21 -5.43 3.30
C PHE A 266 -18.37 -6.46 3.24
N PRO A 267 -18.76 -7.00 2.06
CA PRO A 267 -19.80 -8.03 2.01
C PRO A 267 -19.41 -9.32 2.74
N THR A 268 -18.13 -9.70 2.75
CA THR A 268 -17.65 -10.87 3.52
C THR A 268 -17.87 -10.69 5.02
N LEU A 269 -17.51 -9.54 5.59
CA LEU A 269 -17.69 -9.25 7.01
C LEU A 269 -19.18 -9.12 7.40
N LEU A 270 -20.02 -8.61 6.51
CA LEU A 270 -21.47 -8.57 6.72
C LEU A 270 -22.05 -9.99 6.76
N GLU A 271 -21.68 -10.85 5.82
CA GLU A 271 -22.13 -12.25 5.82
C GLU A 271 -21.64 -13.00 7.06
N LEU A 272 -20.37 -12.83 7.45
CA LEU A 272 -19.79 -13.44 8.66
C LEU A 272 -20.56 -13.05 9.94
N SER A 273 -20.96 -11.78 10.04
CA SER A 273 -21.70 -11.28 11.20
C SER A 273 -23.22 -11.53 11.14
N GLY A 274 -23.72 -12.13 10.06
CA GLY A 274 -25.16 -12.29 9.82
C GLY A 274 -25.90 -10.97 9.59
N THR A 275 -25.17 -9.89 9.27
CA THR A 275 -25.75 -8.57 9.01
C THR A 275 -26.21 -8.48 7.55
N PRO A 276 -27.48 -8.11 7.27
CA PRO A 276 -27.93 -7.95 5.89
C PRO A 276 -27.16 -6.86 5.13
N ILE A 277 -26.82 -7.13 3.86
CA ILE A 277 -26.23 -6.14 2.97
C ILE A 277 -27.28 -5.06 2.63
N PRO A 278 -26.99 -3.77 2.89
CA PRO A 278 -27.93 -2.72 2.56
C PRO A 278 -28.01 -2.52 1.03
N VAL A 279 -29.23 -2.52 0.49
CA VAL A 279 -29.44 -2.65 -0.97
C VAL A 279 -29.51 -1.29 -1.68
N SER A 280 -30.12 -0.27 -1.06
CA SER A 280 -30.36 1.02 -1.74
C SER A 280 -30.53 2.23 -0.83
N SER A 281 -30.76 2.04 0.47
CA SER A 281 -30.88 3.16 1.41
C SER A 281 -30.40 2.78 2.81
N TRP A 282 -29.91 3.78 3.55
CA TRP A 282 -29.54 3.64 4.95
C TRP A 282 -29.83 4.94 5.69
N LYS A 283 -30.54 4.88 6.82
CA LYS A 283 -30.99 6.06 7.60
C LYS A 283 -31.66 7.15 6.75
N GLY A 284 -32.48 6.75 5.76
CA GLY A 284 -33.26 7.66 4.94
C GLY A 284 -32.49 8.39 3.82
N ARG A 285 -31.23 8.03 3.57
CA ARG A 285 -30.47 8.47 2.39
C ARG A 285 -30.23 7.31 1.43
N GLU A 286 -30.19 7.62 0.15
CA GLU A 286 -29.69 6.73 -0.88
C GLU A 286 -28.21 6.45 -0.66
N ILE A 287 -27.77 5.25 -0.99
CA ILE A 287 -26.38 4.81 -0.88
C ILE A 287 -25.97 4.06 -2.14
N ALA A 288 -24.67 4.07 -2.46
CA ALA A 288 -24.14 3.27 -3.54
C ALA A 288 -24.33 1.76 -3.25
N PRO A 289 -24.58 0.93 -4.29
CA PRO A 289 -24.62 -0.51 -4.13
C PRO A 289 -23.23 -1.05 -3.78
N VAL A 290 -23.21 -2.17 -3.05
CA VAL A 290 -21.96 -2.92 -2.82
C VAL A 290 -21.52 -3.55 -4.13
N GLN A 291 -20.26 -3.30 -4.53
CA GLN A 291 -19.69 -3.77 -5.80
C GLN A 291 -18.89 -5.08 -5.67
N GLY A 292 -18.40 -5.43 -4.48
CA GLY A 292 -17.67 -6.67 -4.25
C GLY A 292 -18.56 -7.87 -3.92
N CYS A 293 -17.93 -9.04 -3.83
CA CYS A 293 -18.59 -10.32 -3.54
C CYS A 293 -18.05 -10.93 -2.24
N SER A 294 -18.91 -11.63 -1.48
CA SER A 294 -18.46 -12.32 -0.27
C SER A 294 -17.50 -13.47 -0.61
N TRP A 295 -16.42 -13.61 0.16
CA TRP A 295 -15.49 -14.73 0.05
C TRP A 295 -16.04 -16.03 0.62
N LEU A 296 -17.10 -16.00 1.44
CA LEU A 296 -17.52 -17.18 2.19
C LEU A 296 -17.92 -18.38 1.33
N PRO A 297 -18.68 -18.24 0.24
CA PRO A 297 -18.97 -19.37 -0.64
C PRO A 297 -17.69 -20.03 -1.19
N TYR A 298 -16.67 -19.22 -1.51
CA TYR A 298 -15.38 -19.71 -1.98
C TYR A 298 -14.59 -20.41 -0.87
N LEU A 299 -14.47 -19.77 0.31
CA LEU A 299 -13.75 -20.33 1.47
C LEU A 299 -14.40 -21.61 2.00
N ARG A 300 -15.72 -21.78 1.83
CA ARG A 300 -16.46 -23.01 2.15
C ARG A 300 -16.36 -24.10 1.07
N GLY A 301 -15.76 -23.79 -0.09
CA GLY A 301 -15.63 -24.72 -1.23
C GLY A 301 -16.92 -24.93 -2.01
N GLU A 302 -17.90 -24.05 -1.88
CA GLU A 302 -19.19 -24.12 -2.58
C GLU A 302 -19.06 -23.62 -4.03
N VAL A 303 -18.13 -22.70 -4.27
CA VAL A 303 -17.77 -22.18 -5.60
C VAL A 303 -16.27 -22.27 -5.83
N SER A 304 -15.86 -22.32 -7.09
CA SER A 304 -14.43 -22.41 -7.48
C SER A 304 -13.74 -21.07 -7.67
N ARG A 305 -14.49 -19.96 -7.64
CA ARG A 305 -14.02 -18.58 -7.81
C ARG A 305 -14.93 -17.62 -7.05
N ILE A 306 -14.38 -16.49 -6.61
CA ILE A 306 -15.14 -15.41 -5.95
C ILE A 306 -15.93 -14.61 -7.00
N HIS A 307 -15.26 -14.24 -8.09
CA HIS A 307 -15.80 -13.45 -9.19
C HIS A 307 -15.97 -14.30 -10.45
N ASP A 308 -17.02 -14.02 -11.23
CA ASP A 308 -17.26 -14.70 -12.50
C ASP A 308 -16.23 -14.29 -13.57
N ALA A 309 -16.04 -15.15 -14.59
CA ALA A 309 -15.04 -14.90 -15.64
C ALA A 309 -15.36 -13.66 -16.50
N ASP A 310 -16.64 -13.29 -16.59
CA ASP A 310 -17.12 -12.13 -17.32
C ASP A 310 -17.25 -10.87 -16.44
N GLU A 311 -17.01 -11.00 -15.13
CA GLU A 311 -17.04 -9.89 -14.21
C GLU A 311 -15.90 -8.91 -14.50
N VAL A 312 -16.23 -7.62 -14.37
CA VAL A 312 -15.35 -6.51 -14.72
C VAL A 312 -14.94 -5.78 -13.46
N THR A 313 -13.64 -5.50 -13.34
CA THR A 313 -13.12 -4.60 -12.30
C THR A 313 -12.30 -3.52 -12.96
N GLY A 314 -12.62 -2.26 -12.68
CA GLY A 314 -11.91 -1.10 -13.20
C GLY A 314 -11.08 -0.39 -12.13
N TRP A 315 -10.06 0.33 -12.58
CA TRP A 315 -9.27 1.23 -11.76
C TRP A 315 -8.99 2.51 -12.55
N GLU A 316 -9.10 3.65 -11.88
CA GLU A 316 -8.57 4.92 -12.37
C GLU A 316 -7.98 5.67 -11.18
N LEU A 317 -6.74 6.13 -11.32
CA LEU A 317 -6.13 7.08 -10.40
C LEU A 317 -4.97 7.80 -11.10
N PHE A 318 -4.87 9.11 -10.91
CA PHE A 318 -3.85 9.96 -11.54
C PHE A 318 -3.83 9.84 -13.07
N GLY A 319 -4.98 9.57 -13.69
CA GLY A 319 -5.15 9.38 -15.12
C GLY A 319 -4.47 8.14 -15.68
N ARG A 320 -4.07 7.19 -14.80
CA ARG A 320 -3.71 5.82 -15.16
C ARG A 320 -4.99 4.98 -15.06
N MET A 321 -5.27 4.19 -16.08
CA MET A 321 -6.51 3.43 -16.17
C MET A 321 -6.22 1.94 -16.34
N ALA A 322 -7.01 1.10 -15.68
CA ALA A 322 -6.96 -0.34 -15.89
C ALA A 322 -8.36 -0.95 -15.87
N LEU A 323 -8.51 -2.05 -16.60
CA LEU A 323 -9.70 -2.90 -16.53
C LEU A 323 -9.28 -4.36 -16.54
N ARG A 324 -9.81 -5.16 -15.63
CA ARG A 324 -9.68 -6.62 -15.64
C ARG A 324 -11.01 -7.27 -16.00
N LYS A 325 -10.96 -8.29 -16.87
CA LYS A 325 -12.08 -9.18 -17.18
C LYS A 325 -11.55 -10.60 -17.35
N GLY A 326 -11.84 -11.45 -16.36
CA GLY A 326 -11.26 -12.79 -16.24
C GLY A 326 -9.73 -12.73 -16.12
N THR A 327 -9.03 -13.33 -17.09
CA THR A 327 -7.56 -13.41 -17.13
C THR A 327 -6.91 -12.28 -17.93
N TYR A 328 -7.70 -11.42 -18.57
CA TYR A 328 -7.19 -10.30 -19.34
C TYR A 328 -7.24 -9.01 -18.53
N LYS A 329 -6.22 -8.18 -18.71
CA LYS A 329 -6.14 -6.83 -18.18
C LYS A 329 -5.78 -5.85 -19.29
N ALA A 330 -6.58 -4.80 -19.44
CA ALA A 330 -6.28 -3.65 -20.28
C ALA A 330 -5.69 -2.54 -19.40
N LEU A 331 -4.65 -1.86 -19.89
CA LEU A 331 -3.90 -0.87 -19.14
C LEU A 331 -3.63 0.36 -20.02
N PHE A 332 -3.82 1.55 -19.46
CA PHE A 332 -3.42 2.81 -20.07
C PHE A 332 -2.56 3.58 -19.08
N ILE A 333 -1.28 3.78 -19.44
CA ILE A 333 -0.36 4.62 -18.68
C ILE A 333 0.03 5.80 -19.58
N PRO A 334 -0.20 7.04 -19.12
CA PRO A 334 0.14 8.23 -19.87
C PRO A 334 1.66 8.45 -19.96
N ARG A 335 2.08 9.32 -20.88
CA ARG A 335 3.45 9.85 -20.84
C ARG A 335 3.67 10.68 -19.55
N PRO A 336 4.92 10.77 -19.05
CA PRO A 336 6.12 10.11 -19.57
C PRO A 336 6.33 8.66 -19.09
N HIS A 337 5.44 8.14 -18.24
CA HIS A 337 5.60 6.84 -17.56
C HIS A 337 5.17 5.63 -18.40
N GLY A 338 4.39 5.85 -19.46
CA GLY A 338 3.90 4.81 -20.34
C GLY A 338 3.72 5.29 -21.78
N PRO A 339 3.22 4.41 -22.65
CA PRO A 339 3.16 4.70 -24.08
C PRO A 339 1.96 5.58 -24.48
N GLU A 340 1.12 6.01 -23.53
CA GLU A 340 -0.08 6.82 -23.78
C GLU A 340 -1.04 6.18 -24.79
N ARG A 341 -1.13 4.86 -24.72
CA ARG A 341 -2.08 4.04 -25.48
C ARG A 341 -2.53 2.89 -24.61
N TRP A 342 -3.68 2.32 -24.94
CA TRP A 342 -4.12 1.08 -24.34
C TRP A 342 -3.19 -0.07 -24.73
N GLN A 343 -2.89 -0.89 -23.73
CA GLN A 343 -2.12 -2.13 -23.81
C GLN A 343 -3.01 -3.27 -23.31
N LEU A 344 -2.75 -4.50 -23.73
CA LEU A 344 -3.52 -5.68 -23.32
C LEU A 344 -2.59 -6.78 -22.82
N PHE A 345 -2.89 -7.38 -21.67
CA PHE A 345 -2.10 -8.46 -21.09
C PHE A 345 -2.99 -9.62 -20.68
N ASN A 346 -2.45 -10.84 -20.76
CA ASN A 346 -3.01 -12.01 -20.08
C ASN A 346 -2.24 -12.20 -18.78
N ILE A 347 -2.83 -11.77 -17.66
CA ILE A 347 -2.15 -11.69 -16.36
C ILE A 347 -1.98 -13.04 -15.66
N GLU A 348 -2.60 -14.11 -16.18
CA GLU A 348 -2.36 -15.47 -15.68
C GLU A 348 -1.08 -16.07 -16.30
N LEU A 349 -0.85 -15.80 -17.59
CA LEU A 349 0.34 -16.25 -18.31
C LEU A 349 1.52 -15.28 -18.19
N ASP A 350 1.23 -13.99 -18.04
CA ASP A 350 2.20 -12.90 -17.93
C ASP A 350 1.83 -11.96 -16.77
N PRO A 351 2.05 -12.40 -15.51
CA PRO A 351 1.79 -11.56 -14.33
C PRO A 351 2.64 -10.28 -14.29
N GLY A 352 3.73 -10.23 -15.06
CA GLY A 352 4.61 -9.08 -15.17
C GLY A 352 4.14 -8.01 -16.15
N GLU A 353 3.05 -8.24 -16.89
CA GLU A 353 2.53 -7.30 -17.90
C GLU A 353 3.63 -6.88 -18.91
N THR A 354 4.39 -7.86 -19.39
CA THR A 354 5.57 -7.66 -20.25
C THR A 354 5.31 -7.85 -21.74
N ASN A 355 4.28 -8.63 -22.10
CA ASN A 355 3.94 -8.96 -23.49
C ASN A 355 2.61 -8.31 -23.89
N ASP A 356 2.69 -7.16 -24.55
CA ASP A 356 1.51 -6.42 -25.02
C ASP A 356 0.83 -7.14 -26.20
N LEU A 357 -0.39 -7.62 -25.93
CA LEU A 357 -1.25 -8.37 -26.84
C LEU A 357 -2.17 -7.49 -27.68
N ALA A 358 -2.12 -6.16 -27.53
CA ALA A 358 -3.05 -5.23 -28.18
C ALA A 358 -3.16 -5.41 -29.70
N GLU A 359 -2.02 -5.52 -30.40
CA GLU A 359 -1.99 -5.69 -31.85
C GLU A 359 -2.44 -7.08 -32.31
N HIS A 360 -2.24 -8.10 -31.47
CA HIS A 360 -2.60 -9.49 -31.77
C HIS A 360 -4.07 -9.80 -31.46
N HIS A 361 -4.69 -9.05 -30.54
CA HIS A 361 -6.07 -9.24 -30.09
C HIS A 361 -6.87 -7.92 -30.06
N PRO A 362 -6.97 -7.19 -31.19
CA PRO A 362 -7.58 -5.86 -31.24
C PRO A 362 -9.07 -5.85 -30.88
N GLU A 363 -9.81 -6.91 -31.23
CA GLU A 363 -11.23 -7.04 -30.88
C GLU A 363 -11.44 -7.20 -29.36
N LYS A 364 -10.57 -7.97 -28.70
CA LYS A 364 -10.59 -8.16 -27.24
C LYS A 364 -10.28 -6.85 -26.54
N LEU A 365 -9.27 -6.11 -27.03
CA LEU A 365 -8.94 -4.80 -26.48
C LEU A 365 -10.10 -3.80 -26.66
N ALA A 366 -10.74 -3.78 -27.83
CA ALA A 366 -11.90 -2.93 -28.06
C ALA A 366 -13.07 -3.26 -27.12
N ASP A 367 -13.32 -4.54 -26.84
CA ASP A 367 -14.30 -4.98 -25.85
C ASP A 367 -13.97 -4.44 -24.45
N MET A 368 -12.72 -4.58 -24.01
CA MET A 368 -12.28 -4.11 -22.71
C MET A 368 -12.29 -2.57 -22.60
N ILE A 369 -12.00 -1.84 -23.67
CA ILE A 369 -12.11 -0.37 -23.66
C ILE A 369 -13.57 0.05 -23.47
N ARG A 370 -14.52 -0.64 -24.12
CA ARG A 370 -15.96 -0.38 -23.94
C ARG A 370 -16.41 -0.71 -22.52
N ASP A 371 -15.97 -1.83 -21.96
CA ASP A 371 -16.27 -2.19 -20.57
C ASP A 371 -15.68 -1.17 -19.59
N PHE A 372 -14.50 -0.61 -19.87
CA PHE A 372 -13.93 0.48 -19.08
C PHE A 372 -14.76 1.77 -19.19
N GLN A 373 -15.28 2.10 -20.36
CA GLN A 373 -16.17 3.26 -20.52
C GLN A 373 -17.45 3.12 -19.69
N ASN A 374 -18.02 1.91 -19.62
CA ASN A 374 -19.16 1.62 -18.77
C ASN A 374 -18.79 1.77 -17.28
N TYR A 375 -17.67 1.16 -16.86
CA TYR A 375 -17.13 1.33 -15.50
C TYR A 375 -16.94 2.82 -15.14
N ALA A 376 -16.35 3.61 -16.05
CA ALA A 376 -16.10 5.03 -15.83
C ALA A 376 -17.40 5.83 -15.65
N LEU A 377 -18.45 5.51 -16.42
CA LEU A 377 -19.77 6.14 -16.29
C LEU A 377 -20.44 5.76 -14.95
N GLU A 378 -20.42 4.48 -14.60
CA GLU A 378 -21.02 3.96 -13.36
C GLU A 378 -20.35 4.52 -12.10
N ASN A 379 -19.03 4.72 -12.16
CA ASN A 379 -18.22 5.19 -11.03
C ASN A 379 -17.91 6.70 -11.11
N GLN A 380 -18.51 7.42 -12.07
CA GLN A 380 -18.36 8.86 -12.25
C GLN A 380 -16.90 9.32 -12.36
N VAL A 381 -16.07 8.51 -13.03
CA VAL A 381 -14.67 8.80 -13.26
C VAL A 381 -14.56 10.04 -14.14
N ILE A 382 -13.87 11.06 -13.63
CA ILE A 382 -13.54 12.26 -14.40
C ILE A 382 -12.22 11.99 -15.13
N VAL A 383 -12.32 11.41 -16.32
CA VAL A 383 -11.14 11.14 -17.15
C VAL A 383 -10.54 12.48 -17.58
N GLN A 384 -9.32 12.76 -17.14
CA GLN A 384 -8.61 13.99 -17.49
C GLN A 384 -8.26 13.98 -18.98
N ASP A 385 -8.55 15.08 -19.68
CA ASP A 385 -7.99 15.32 -21.01
C ASP A 385 -6.47 15.60 -20.89
N SER A 386 -5.71 15.13 -21.87
CA SER A 386 -4.29 15.42 -22.10
C SER A 386 -3.94 16.90 -21.89
N SER A 387 -4.80 17.82 -22.34
CA SER A 387 -4.62 19.28 -22.21
C SER A 387 -4.60 19.79 -20.75
N VAL A 388 -5.28 19.10 -19.83
CA VAL A 388 -5.27 19.45 -18.40
C VAL A 388 -4.01 18.92 -17.74
N ARG A 389 -3.50 17.74 -18.12
CA ARG A 389 -2.25 17.19 -17.56
C ARG A 389 -1.05 18.13 -17.83
N ASP A 390 -0.91 18.61 -19.06
CA ASP A 390 0.16 19.54 -19.46
C ASP A 390 0.12 20.88 -18.69
N SER A 391 -1.06 21.27 -18.18
CA SER A 391 -1.24 22.50 -17.40
C SER A 391 -0.69 22.41 -15.97
N TRP A 392 -0.57 21.20 -15.40
CA TRP A 392 0.00 20.98 -14.06
C TRP A 392 1.53 20.93 -14.12
N ASP A 393 2.09 20.28 -15.15
CA ASP A 393 3.53 20.29 -15.42
C ASP A 393 4.03 21.70 -15.71
N SER A 394 3.26 22.51 -16.44
CA SER A 394 3.60 23.92 -16.68
C SER A 394 3.38 24.82 -15.47
N ALA A 395 2.40 24.55 -14.61
CA ALA A 395 2.22 25.27 -13.34
C ALA A 395 3.36 25.00 -12.34
N ALA A 396 3.99 23.83 -12.40
CA ALA A 396 5.20 23.51 -11.62
C ALA A 396 6.46 24.26 -12.12
N THR A 397 6.45 24.78 -13.35
CA THR A 397 7.56 25.56 -13.94
C THR A 397 7.41 27.07 -13.84
N LEU A 398 6.29 27.58 -13.29
CA LEU A 398 6.04 29.01 -13.10
C LEU A 398 6.05 29.38 -11.61
N SER A 399 7.25 29.42 -11.02
CA SER A 399 7.60 30.31 -9.91
C SER A 399 9.09 30.58 -9.84
#